data_AF-V5ENW4-F1
#
_entry.id   AF-V5ENW4-F1
#
_cell.length_a   1.000
_cell.length_b   1.000
_cell.length_c   1.000
_cell.angle_alpha   90.00
_cell.angle_beta   90.00
_cell.angle_gamma   90.00
#
_symmetry.space_group_name_H-M   'P 1'
#
loop_
_entity.id
_entity.type
_entity.pdbx_description
1 polymer ?
#
loop_
_entity_poly.entity_id
_entity_poly.type
_entity_poly.pdbx_seq_one_letter_code
_entity_poly.pdbx_strand_id
1 'polypeptide(L)'
;MNPQGRMLADVFIHRQSPLDDGSPRWLLDVDSRTLPSLLSFIKKFKLRSKVQLVDVSGEHNAVQAWSASQSEAPAAIIEHLSMDPRCPTIGYRGVLPASEAVDFNGSASQVDGDEYTLYRIINGVAEGALDFPEGSSLPLENNLDYMNGVDFRKGCYVGQELTARTHHTGVAI
;
A
#
# COMPACT_ATOMS: atom_id res chain seq x y z
N MET A 1 0.79 0.12 12.33
CA MET A 1 -0.04 0.29 13.54
C MET A 1 0.83 0.67 14.73
N ASN A 2 0.25 1.38 15.70
CA ASN A 2 0.86 1.65 17.00
C ASN A 2 0.59 0.49 18.00
N PRO A 3 1.22 0.49 19.18
CA PRO A 3 0.99 -0.55 20.19
C PRO A 3 -0.47 -0.68 20.67
N GLN A 4 -1.26 0.39 20.57
CA GLN A 4 -2.69 0.42 20.88
C GLN A 4 -3.56 -0.16 19.76
N GLY A 5 -2.98 -0.73 18.70
CA GLY A 5 -3.71 -1.34 17.59
C GLY A 5 -4.31 -0.35 16.59
N ARG A 6 -3.95 0.94 16.68
CA ARG A 6 -4.45 1.97 15.76
C ARG A 6 -3.59 2.11 14.52
N MET A 7 -4.21 2.45 13.39
CA MET A 7 -3.57 2.67 12.11
C MET A 7 -2.54 3.81 12.20
N LEU A 8 -1.42 3.67 11.49
CA LEU A 8 -0.41 4.74 11.36
C LEU A 8 -0.26 5.16 9.90
N ALA A 9 -0.26 4.18 9.01
CA ALA A 9 -0.29 4.34 7.58
C ALA A 9 -0.79 3.03 6.97
N ASP A 10 -1.41 3.13 5.81
CA ASP A 10 -1.48 2.06 4.81
C ASP A 10 -0.19 2.05 3.97
N VAL A 11 0.23 0.86 3.55
CA VAL A 11 1.49 0.66 2.85
C VAL A 11 1.34 -0.47 1.84
N PHE A 12 1.74 -0.24 0.59
CA PHE A 12 2.00 -1.32 -0.35
C PHE A 12 3.46 -1.74 -0.27
N ILE A 13 3.70 -3.06 -0.31
CA ILE A 13 5.05 -3.62 -0.23
C ILE A 13 5.38 -4.25 -1.57
N HIS A 14 6.30 -3.63 -2.31
CA HIS A 14 6.77 -4.12 -3.60
C HIS A 14 8.13 -4.79 -3.42
N ARG A 15 8.19 -6.10 -3.63
CA ARG A 15 9.46 -6.83 -3.62
C ARG A 15 10.28 -6.45 -4.85
N GLN A 16 11.54 -6.13 -4.64
CA GLN A 16 12.48 -5.80 -5.71
C GLN A 16 13.48 -6.94 -5.90
N SER A 17 14.20 -6.88 -7.01
CA SER A 17 15.41 -7.68 -7.18
C SER A 17 16.37 -7.45 -6.00
N PRO A 18 16.99 -8.52 -5.45
CA PRO A 18 17.98 -8.40 -4.39
C PRO A 18 19.11 -7.44 -4.77
N LEU A 19 19.78 -6.88 -3.75
CA LEU A 19 21.01 -6.12 -3.94
C LEU A 19 22.15 -7.05 -4.41
N ASP A 20 23.26 -6.46 -4.88
CA ASP A 20 24.43 -7.19 -5.37
C ASP A 20 25.04 -8.15 -4.33
N ASP A 21 24.88 -7.83 -3.04
CA ASP A 21 25.31 -8.68 -1.92
C ASP A 21 24.31 -9.80 -1.57
N GLY A 22 23.24 -9.95 -2.37
CA GLY A 22 22.17 -10.92 -2.18
C GLY A 22 21.15 -10.52 -1.11
N SER A 23 21.30 -9.36 -0.47
CA SER A 23 20.35 -8.91 0.55
C SER A 23 19.00 -8.53 -0.09
N PRO A 24 17.87 -8.82 0.59
CA PRO A 24 16.57 -8.55 0.03
C PRO A 24 16.28 -7.05 0.03
N ARG A 25 15.56 -6.61 -1.02
CA ARG A 25 15.17 -5.23 -1.24
C ARG A 25 13.66 -5.13 -1.43
N TRP A 26 13.06 -4.10 -0.83
CA TRP A 26 11.65 -3.79 -0.98
C TRP A 26 11.47 -2.29 -1.17
N LEU A 27 10.43 -1.90 -1.89
CA LEU A 27 9.89 -0.54 -1.90
C LEU A 27 8.61 -0.52 -1.08
N LEU A 28 8.47 0.54 -0.28
CA LEU A 28 7.25 0.83 0.47
C LEU A 28 6.59 2.02 -0.19
N ASP A 29 5.45 1.78 -0.82
CA ASP A 29 4.60 2.82 -1.38
C ASP A 29 3.64 3.29 -0.29
N VAL A 30 3.77 4.56 0.08
CA VAL A 30 3.15 5.19 1.23
C VAL A 30 2.73 6.61 0.88
N ASP A 31 1.68 7.09 1.54
CA ASP A 31 1.28 8.48 1.45
C ASP A 31 2.41 9.40 1.93
N SER A 32 2.81 10.35 1.07
CA SER A 32 3.86 11.34 1.38
C SER A 32 3.59 12.13 2.68
N ARG A 33 2.31 12.30 3.07
CA ARG A 33 1.91 13.01 4.30
C ARG A 33 2.25 12.22 5.57
N THR A 34 2.22 10.88 5.52
CA THR A 34 2.57 10.02 6.67
C THR A 34 4.02 9.55 6.65
N LEU A 35 4.75 9.76 5.55
CA LEU A 35 6.14 9.33 5.40
C LEU A 35 7.06 9.81 6.56
N PRO A 36 7.06 11.09 6.97
CA PRO A 36 7.98 11.56 8.03
C PRO A 36 7.72 10.89 9.39
N SER A 37 6.45 10.79 9.78
CA SER A 37 6.02 10.18 11.05
C SER A 37 6.28 8.67 11.04
N LEU A 38 5.92 7.99 9.95
CA LEU A 38 6.13 6.56 9.76
C LEU A 38 7.62 6.20 9.78
N LEU A 39 8.46 6.94 9.05
CA LEU A 39 9.91 6.69 9.02
C LEU A 39 10.52 6.89 10.41
N SER A 40 10.10 7.93 11.15
CA SER A 40 10.52 8.13 12.54
C SER A 40 10.07 6.99 13.45
N PHE A 41 8.86 6.46 13.25
CA PHE A 41 8.34 5.32 14.02
C PHE A 41 9.15 4.04 13.75
N ILE A 42 9.35 3.66 12.48
CA ILE A 42 10.08 2.45 12.09
C ILE A 42 11.52 2.50 12.60
N LYS A 43 12.19 3.66 12.56
CA LYS A 43 13.56 3.83 13.07
C LYS A 43 13.71 3.44 14.54
N LYS A 44 12.67 3.56 15.37
CA LYS A 44 12.69 3.12 16.78
C LYS A 44 12.86 1.61 16.93
N PHE A 45 12.43 0.82 15.94
CA PHE A 45 12.49 -0.65 15.93
C PHE A 45 13.72 -1.19 15.19
N LYS A 46 14.55 -0.32 14.58
CA LYS A 46 15.75 -0.71 13.83
C LYS A 46 16.95 -1.10 14.73
N LEU A 47 16.85 -0.99 16.06
CA LEU A 47 18.00 -1.19 16.96
C LEU A 47 18.67 -2.57 16.73
N ARG A 48 19.93 -2.55 16.26
CA ARG A 48 20.75 -3.72 15.91
C ARG A 48 20.26 -4.55 14.70
N SER A 49 19.24 -4.10 14.00
CA SER A 49 18.79 -4.73 12.74
C SER A 49 19.67 -4.28 11.57
N LYS A 50 20.15 -5.25 10.77
CA LYS A 50 20.91 -5.00 9.53
C LYS A 50 19.97 -4.59 8.39
N VAL A 51 19.24 -3.49 8.55
CA VAL A 51 18.31 -2.96 7.56
C VAL A 51 18.62 -1.49 7.26
N GLN A 52 18.64 -1.11 5.99
CA GLN A 52 18.76 0.28 5.57
C GLN A 52 17.37 0.82 5.20
N LEU A 53 17.10 2.05 5.60
CA LEU A 53 15.84 2.75 5.29
C LEU A 53 16.25 4.02 4.57
N VAL A 54 15.84 4.15 3.32
CA VAL A 54 16.19 5.27 2.44
C VAL A 54 14.90 5.81 1.86
N ASP A 55 14.74 7.13 1.93
CA ASP A 55 13.66 7.82 1.23
C ASP A 55 14.06 7.96 -0.24
N VAL A 56 13.27 7.34 -1.12
CA VAL A 56 13.47 7.31 -2.58
C VAL A 56 12.28 7.95 -3.31
N SER A 57 11.50 8.78 -2.62
CA SER A 57 10.32 9.45 -3.17
C SER A 57 10.63 10.34 -4.39
N GLY A 58 11.85 10.85 -4.51
CA GLY A 58 12.31 11.60 -5.70
C GLY A 58 12.77 10.71 -6.86
N GLU A 59 12.89 9.40 -6.67
CA GLU A 59 13.43 8.46 -7.66
C GLU A 59 12.37 7.54 -8.26
N HIS A 60 11.18 7.46 -7.66
CA HIS A 60 10.12 6.53 -8.06
C HIS A 60 8.75 7.18 -8.02
N ASN A 61 7.87 6.73 -8.90
CA ASN A 61 6.46 7.10 -8.93
C ASN A 61 5.59 5.87 -8.65
N ALA A 62 4.61 6.02 -7.76
CA ALA A 62 3.51 5.06 -7.65
C ALA A 62 2.56 5.25 -8.83
N VAL A 63 2.16 4.15 -9.47
CA VAL A 63 1.31 4.15 -10.66
C VAL A 63 0.11 3.25 -10.42
N GLN A 64 -1.08 3.77 -10.70
CA GLN A 64 -2.32 3.01 -10.79
C GLN A 64 -2.85 3.06 -12.22
N ALA A 65 -3.26 1.90 -12.74
CA ALA A 65 -3.99 1.80 -14.01
C ALA A 65 -5.29 1.04 -13.79
N TRP A 66 -6.40 1.56 -14.29
CA TRP A 66 -7.71 0.92 -14.22
C TRP A 66 -8.48 1.10 -15.53
N SER A 67 -9.54 0.34 -15.71
CA SER A 67 -10.48 0.49 -16.82
C SER A 67 -11.91 0.44 -16.29
N ALA A 68 -12.80 1.22 -16.92
CA ALA A 68 -14.23 1.11 -16.69
C ALA A 68 -14.83 -0.18 -17.28
N SER A 69 -14.16 -0.79 -18.26
CA SER A 69 -14.55 -2.09 -18.84
C SER A 69 -13.84 -3.24 -18.13
N GLN A 70 -14.57 -4.33 -17.87
CA GLN A 70 -14.00 -5.60 -17.40
C GLN A 70 -13.33 -6.38 -18.55
N SER A 71 -12.47 -5.71 -19.31
CA SER A 71 -11.66 -6.32 -20.37
C SER A 71 -10.32 -6.79 -19.82
N GLU A 72 -9.69 -7.77 -20.46
CA GLU A 72 -8.30 -8.12 -20.16
C GLU A 72 -7.40 -6.89 -20.29
N ALA A 73 -6.47 -6.73 -19.35
CA ALA A 73 -5.53 -5.63 -19.38
C ALA A 73 -4.53 -5.81 -20.52
N PRO A 74 -4.17 -4.72 -21.23
CA PRO A 74 -3.13 -4.75 -22.24
C PRO A 74 -1.80 -5.30 -21.70
N ALA A 75 -1.04 -6.02 -22.54
CA ALA A 75 0.26 -6.60 -22.17
C ALA A 75 1.21 -5.57 -21.54
N ALA A 76 1.27 -4.36 -22.12
CA ALA A 76 2.09 -3.27 -21.61
C ALA A 76 1.75 -2.85 -20.16
N ILE A 77 0.51 -3.07 -19.70
CA ILE A 77 0.12 -2.80 -18.31
C ILE A 77 0.65 -3.90 -17.39
N ILE A 78 0.40 -5.16 -17.74
CA ILE A 78 0.74 -6.31 -16.89
C ILE A 78 2.24 -6.65 -16.88
N GLU A 79 3.00 -6.14 -17.85
CA GLU A 79 4.48 -6.22 -17.88
C GLU A 79 5.13 -5.37 -16.78
N HIS A 80 4.47 -4.28 -16.37
CA HIS A 80 5.04 -3.31 -15.43
C HIS A 80 4.28 -3.25 -14.10
N LEU A 81 2.98 -3.52 -14.11
CA LEU A 81 2.09 -3.40 -12.96
C LEU A 81 1.51 -4.77 -12.58
N SER A 82 1.19 -4.93 -11.31
CA SER A 82 0.52 -6.12 -10.79
C SER A 82 -0.91 -5.79 -10.40
N MET A 83 -1.80 -6.78 -10.35
CA MET A 83 -3.17 -6.57 -9.87
C MET A 83 -3.15 -5.96 -8.47
N ASP A 84 -3.94 -4.93 -8.24
CA ASP A 84 -4.04 -4.26 -6.94
C ASP A 84 -4.57 -5.27 -5.90
N PRO A 85 -3.84 -5.48 -4.79
CA PRO A 85 -4.19 -6.52 -3.83
C PRO A 85 -5.44 -6.20 -3.01
N ARG A 86 -5.91 -4.95 -3.02
CA ARG A 86 -7.05 -4.52 -2.19
C ARG A 86 -8.37 -5.00 -2.76
N CYS A 87 -8.55 -4.84 -4.08
CA CYS A 87 -9.79 -5.16 -4.76
C CYS A 87 -9.52 -5.38 -6.26
N PRO A 88 -9.95 -6.51 -6.85
CA PRO A 88 -9.79 -6.75 -8.29
C PRO A 88 -10.40 -5.66 -9.19
N THR A 89 -11.40 -4.91 -8.70
CA THR A 89 -12.04 -3.86 -9.50
C THR A 89 -11.23 -2.59 -9.61
N ILE A 90 -10.18 -2.40 -8.79
CA ILE A 90 -9.40 -1.16 -8.80
C ILE A 90 -8.17 -1.21 -9.73
N GLY A 91 -8.04 -2.31 -10.47
CA GLY A 91 -7.08 -2.46 -11.54
C GLY A 91 -5.70 -2.91 -11.07
N TYR A 92 -4.68 -2.22 -11.55
CA TYR A 92 -3.28 -2.60 -11.44
C TYR A 92 -2.48 -1.49 -10.77
N ARG A 93 -1.54 -1.89 -9.92
CA ARG A 93 -0.67 -1.00 -9.16
C ARG A 93 0.79 -1.41 -9.31
N GLY A 94 1.68 -0.43 -9.30
CA GLY A 94 3.12 -0.64 -9.31
C GLY A 94 3.89 0.60 -8.90
N VAL A 95 5.20 0.45 -8.78
CA VAL A 95 6.13 1.56 -8.53
C VAL A 95 7.18 1.52 -9.62
N LEU A 96 7.32 2.60 -10.36
CA LEU A 96 8.18 2.71 -11.53
C LEU A 96 9.25 3.80 -11.30
N PRO A 97 10.47 3.67 -11.87
CA PRO A 97 11.48 4.71 -11.77
C PRO A 97 10.99 6.04 -12.37
N ALA A 98 11.20 7.16 -11.67
CA ALA A 98 10.77 8.47 -12.14
C ALA A 98 11.52 8.95 -13.39
N SER A 99 12.71 8.42 -13.63
CA SER A 99 13.51 8.67 -14.83
C SER A 99 12.97 7.97 -16.09
N GLU A 100 12.13 6.96 -15.91
CA GLU A 100 11.56 6.18 -17.01
C GLU A 100 10.10 6.59 -17.18
N ALA A 101 9.83 7.44 -18.18
CA ALA A 101 8.46 7.59 -18.66
C ALA A 101 8.06 6.26 -19.29
N VAL A 102 7.33 5.44 -18.54
CA VAL A 102 6.84 4.15 -19.03
C VAL A 102 5.78 4.43 -20.09
N ASP A 103 6.14 4.14 -21.34
CA ASP A 103 5.20 4.17 -22.44
C ASP A 103 4.38 2.88 -22.41
N PHE A 104 3.10 3.01 -22.09
CA PHE A 104 2.15 1.90 -22.17
C PHE A 104 1.72 1.59 -23.61
N ASN A 105 2.53 1.96 -24.61
CA ASN A 105 2.28 1.81 -26.05
C ASN A 105 0.94 2.42 -26.49
N GLY A 106 0.56 3.56 -25.89
CA GLY A 106 -0.75 4.18 -26.11
C GLY A 106 -1.95 3.40 -25.56
N SER A 107 -1.72 2.34 -24.77
CA SER A 107 -2.78 1.50 -24.18
C SER A 107 -3.43 2.15 -22.95
N ALA A 108 -2.89 3.26 -22.46
CA ALA A 108 -3.40 4.02 -21.34
C ALA A 108 -3.26 5.52 -21.61
N SER A 109 -4.16 6.29 -21.02
CA SER A 109 -4.14 7.76 -20.98
C SER A 109 -3.99 8.21 -19.54
N GLN A 110 -3.09 9.17 -19.29
CA GLN A 110 -2.94 9.75 -17.97
C GLN A 110 -4.16 10.59 -17.61
N VAL A 111 -4.60 10.47 -16.36
CA VAL A 111 -5.67 11.27 -15.78
C VAL A 111 -5.16 12.02 -14.55
N ASP A 112 -5.95 12.99 -14.09
CA ASP A 112 -5.62 13.74 -12.87
C ASP A 112 -5.81 12.90 -11.60
N GLY A 113 -5.13 13.30 -10.51
CA GLY A 113 -5.23 12.64 -9.21
C GLY A 113 -6.65 12.68 -8.61
N ASP A 114 -7.45 13.70 -8.92
CA ASP A 114 -8.83 13.79 -8.45
C ASP A 114 -9.73 12.71 -9.08
N GLU A 115 -9.48 12.34 -10.35
CA GLU A 115 -10.21 11.25 -11.01
C GLU A 115 -9.92 9.90 -10.36
N TYR A 116 -8.65 9.65 -10.00
CA TYR A 116 -8.28 8.45 -9.25
C TYR A 116 -8.97 8.42 -7.88
N THR A 117 -8.95 9.55 -7.17
CA THR A 117 -9.58 9.67 -5.85
C THR A 117 -11.08 9.39 -5.93
N LEU A 118 -11.78 9.96 -6.91
CA LEU A 118 -13.19 9.69 -7.14
C LEU A 118 -13.44 8.21 -7.47
N TYR A 119 -12.62 7.61 -8.33
CA TYR A 119 -12.74 6.19 -8.70
C TYR A 119 -12.60 5.27 -7.47
N ARG A 120 -11.63 5.55 -6.59
CA ARG A 120 -11.49 4.83 -5.32
C ARG A 120 -12.70 4.96 -4.41
N ILE A 121 -13.22 6.18 -4.26
CA ILE A 121 -14.40 6.46 -3.41
C ILE A 121 -15.62 5.68 -3.92
N ILE A 122 -15.86 5.66 -5.23
CA ILE A 122 -16.97 4.92 -5.83
C ILE A 122 -16.84 3.41 -5.57
N ASN A 123 -15.61 2.89 -5.55
CA ASN A 123 -15.35 1.48 -5.27
C ASN A 123 -15.23 1.16 -3.76
N GLY A 124 -15.37 2.15 -2.87
CA GLY A 124 -15.25 1.96 -1.42
C GLY A 124 -13.84 1.57 -0.96
N VAL A 125 -12.81 1.98 -1.69
CA VAL A 125 -11.41 1.64 -1.39
C VAL A 125 -10.70 2.83 -0.76
N ALA A 126 -10.52 2.76 0.56
CA ALA A 126 -9.80 3.77 1.32
C ALA A 126 -8.28 3.73 1.03
N GLU A 127 -7.63 4.90 1.00
CA GLU A 127 -6.19 5.06 0.79
C GLU A 127 -5.66 6.34 1.44
N GLY A 128 -4.49 6.23 2.05
CA GLY A 128 -3.70 7.37 2.51
C GLY A 128 -4.23 8.08 3.76
N ALA A 129 -3.57 9.18 4.10
CA ALA A 129 -3.71 9.87 5.38
C ALA A 129 -5.10 10.51 5.61
N LEU A 130 -5.84 10.80 4.54
CA LEU A 130 -7.17 11.40 4.63
C LEU A 130 -8.23 10.37 5.00
N ASP A 131 -8.12 9.17 4.44
CA ASP A 131 -9.03 8.07 4.72
C ASP A 131 -8.60 7.32 6.01
N PHE A 132 -7.29 7.32 6.31
CA PHE A 132 -6.69 6.72 7.51
C PHE A 132 -5.96 7.77 8.37
N PRO A 133 -6.66 8.66 9.09
CA PRO A 133 -6.00 9.63 9.96
C PRO A 133 -5.14 8.92 11.02
N GLU A 134 -3.89 9.35 11.16
CA GLU A 134 -2.91 8.66 12.01
C GLU A 134 -3.41 8.48 13.45
N GLY A 135 -3.37 7.23 13.93
CA GLY A 135 -3.73 6.86 15.29
C GLY A 135 -5.22 6.86 15.60
N SER A 136 -6.10 7.18 14.63
CA SER A 136 -7.53 7.33 14.87
C SER A 136 -8.28 6.00 14.88
N SER A 137 -8.08 5.18 13.85
CA SER A 137 -8.94 4.06 13.52
C SER A 137 -8.28 2.69 13.69
N LEU A 138 -9.10 1.66 13.79
CA LEU A 138 -8.68 0.26 13.72
C LEU A 138 -8.57 -0.21 12.27
N PRO A 139 -7.74 -1.22 11.98
CA PRO A 139 -7.68 -1.80 10.64
C PRO A 139 -9.02 -2.39 10.17
N LEU A 140 -9.78 -3.01 11.08
CA LEU A 140 -11.05 -3.66 10.74
C LEU A 140 -12.20 -2.67 10.53
N GLU A 141 -12.11 -1.46 11.11
CA GLU A 141 -13.05 -0.37 10.81
C GLU A 141 -12.86 0.18 9.38
N ASN A 142 -11.75 -0.20 8.75
CA ASN A 142 -11.30 0.27 7.44
C ASN A 142 -11.22 -0.86 6.41
N ASN A 143 -11.88 -2.00 6.69
CA ASN A 143 -11.94 -3.15 5.78
C ASN A 143 -10.57 -3.72 5.36
N LEU A 144 -9.50 -3.53 6.17
CA LEU A 144 -8.18 -4.08 5.82
C LEU A 144 -8.14 -5.62 5.85
N ASP A 145 -9.09 -6.28 6.50
CA ASP A 145 -9.29 -7.72 6.40
C ASP A 145 -9.84 -8.13 5.02
N TYR A 146 -10.76 -7.34 4.44
CA TYR A 146 -11.24 -7.55 3.06
C TYR A 146 -10.22 -7.17 1.99
N MET A 147 -9.36 -6.19 2.27
CA MET A 147 -8.34 -5.70 1.34
C MET A 147 -6.98 -6.41 1.44
N ASN A 148 -6.94 -7.63 2.00
CA ASN A 148 -5.72 -8.42 2.19
C ASN A 148 -4.61 -7.72 3.00
N GLY A 149 -4.98 -6.75 3.84
CA GLY A 149 -4.07 -5.95 4.68
C GLY A 149 -3.83 -6.53 6.08
N VAL A 150 -4.62 -7.50 6.53
CA VAL A 150 -4.45 -8.20 7.81
C VAL A 150 -4.40 -9.71 7.61
N ASP A 151 -3.33 -10.34 8.09
CA ASP A 151 -3.22 -11.81 8.19
C ASP A 151 -3.31 -12.22 9.68
N PHE A 152 -4.29 -13.08 9.98
CA PHE A 152 -4.51 -13.62 11.33
C PHE A 152 -3.67 -14.87 11.64
N ARG A 153 -2.96 -15.42 10.66
CA ARG A 153 -2.16 -16.65 10.78
C ARG A 153 -0.66 -16.39 10.87
N LYS A 154 -0.21 -15.14 10.66
CA LYS A 154 1.21 -14.76 10.75
C LYS A 154 1.68 -14.63 12.21
N GLY A 155 3.01 -14.55 12.37
CA GLY A 155 3.66 -14.31 13.66
C GLY A 155 3.37 -12.93 14.26
N CYS A 156 3.96 -12.66 15.43
CA CYS A 156 3.66 -11.47 16.22
C CYS A 156 3.97 -10.15 15.52
N TYR A 157 3.06 -9.17 15.61
CA TYR A 157 3.27 -7.82 15.10
C TYR A 157 2.67 -6.75 16.04
N VAL A 158 3.17 -5.51 15.92
CA VAL A 158 2.74 -4.39 16.78
C VAL A 158 1.25 -4.11 16.59
N GLY A 159 0.49 -4.07 17.69
CA GLY A 159 -0.95 -3.81 17.69
C GLY A 159 -1.84 -5.02 17.42
N GLN A 160 -1.26 -6.22 17.25
CA GLN A 160 -1.99 -7.44 16.90
C GLN A 160 -3.07 -7.82 17.93
N GLU A 161 -2.80 -7.67 19.22
CA GLU A 161 -3.70 -8.15 20.28
C GLU A 161 -5.10 -7.55 20.17
N LEU A 162 -5.19 -6.24 19.90
CA LEU A 162 -6.48 -5.58 19.74
C LEU A 162 -7.15 -6.00 18.43
N THR A 163 -6.42 -6.00 17.31
CA THR A 163 -6.95 -6.41 16.00
C THR A 163 -7.50 -7.84 16.04
N ALA A 164 -6.76 -8.77 16.64
CA ALA A 164 -7.19 -10.15 16.81
C ALA A 164 -8.41 -10.26 17.73
N ARG A 165 -8.44 -9.52 18.85
CA ARG A 165 -9.59 -9.51 19.75
C ARG A 165 -10.85 -9.03 19.03
N THR A 166 -10.77 -7.93 18.30
CA THR A 166 -11.92 -7.37 17.56
C THR A 166 -12.45 -8.38 16.54
N HIS A 167 -11.57 -9.05 15.78
CA HIS A 167 -11.98 -10.07 14.81
C HIS A 167 -12.74 -11.24 15.44
N HIS A 168 -12.29 -11.74 16.60
CA HIS A 168 -12.95 -12.89 17.26
C HIS A 168 -14.17 -12.51 18.10
N THR A 169 -14.29 -11.24 18.52
CA THR A 169 -15.45 -10.75 19.28
C THR A 169 -16.69 -10.59 18.40
N GLY A 170 -16.49 -10.44 17.08
CA GLY A 170 -17.57 -10.22 16.12
C GLY A 170 -18.11 -8.79 16.17
N VAL A 171 -19.08 -8.51 15.29
CA VAL A 171 -19.79 -7.23 15.28
C VAL A 171 -20.78 -7.22 16.43
N ALA A 172 -20.67 -6.26 17.35
CA ALA A 172 -21.75 -5.98 18.29
C ALA A 172 -22.88 -5.33 17.50
N ILE A 173 -23.93 -6.11 17.21
CA ILE A 173 -25.16 -5.66 16.54
C ILE A 173 -26.12 -5.12 17.60
#